data_AF-A0A661FPT8-F1
#
_entry.id   AF-A0A661FPT8-F1
#
_cell.length_a   1.000
_cell.length_b   1.000
_cell.length_c   1.000
_cell.angle_alpha   90.00
_cell.angle_beta   90.00
_cell.angle_gamma   90.00
#
_symmetry.space_group_name_H-M   'P 1'
#
loop_
_entity.id
_entity.type
_entity.pdbx_description
1 polymer ?
#
loop_
_entity_poly.entity_id
_entity_poly.type
_entity_poly.pdbx_seq_one_letter_code
_entity_poly.pdbx_strand_id
1 'polypeptide(L)' 'MNNQARIIVIGGGIVGVSTLYHLAKAGETDALLLE' A
#
# COMPACT_ATOMS: atom_id res chain seq x y z
N MET A 1 -16.57 -10.36 -2.50
CA MET A 1 -15.43 -9.44 -2.27
C MET A 1 -14.22 -10.32 -2.00
N ASN A 2 -13.10 -10.11 -2.69
CA ASN A 2 -11.84 -10.78 -2.34
C ASN A 2 -11.25 -10.08 -1.11
N ASN A 3 -10.94 -10.83 -0.07
CA ASN A 3 -10.41 -10.32 1.22
C ASN A 3 -8.88 -10.35 1.29
N GLN A 4 -8.21 -10.40 0.14
CA GLN A 4 -6.76 -10.43 0.04
C GLN A 4 -6.28 -9.18 -0.70
N ALA A 5 -5.17 -8.62 -0.23
CA ALA A 5 -4.40 -7.61 -0.95
C ALA A 5 -3.13 -8.27 -1.47
N ARG A 6 -2.71 -7.92 -2.69
CA ARG A 6 -1.42 -8.39 -3.25
C ARG A 6 -0.22 -7.83 -2.50
N ILE A 7 -0.31 -6.57 -2.05
CA ILE A 7 0.76 -5.90 -1.31
C ILE A 7 0.17 -5.29 -0.03
N ILE A 8 0.83 -5.55 1.10
CA ILE A 8 0.48 -4.95 2.39
C ILE A 8 1.68 -4.15 2.90
N VAL A 9 1.50 -2.85 3.06
CA VAL A 9 2.46 -1.94 3.73
C VAL A 9 2.03 -1.83 5.20
N ILE A 10 2.93 -2.17 6.12
CA ILE A 10 2.66 -2.13 7.56
C ILE A 10 3.36 -0.91 8.17
N GLY A 11 2.58 -0.04 8.82
CA GLY A 11 3.00 1.24 9.38
C GLY A 11 2.72 2.40 8.42
N GLY A 12 2.05 3.43 8.93
CA GLY A 12 1.60 4.65 8.29
C GLY A 12 2.43 5.89 8.61
N GLY A 13 3.64 5.70 9.15
CA GLY A 13 4.66 6.74 9.20
C GLY A 13 5.11 7.19 7.80
N ILE A 14 6.00 8.19 7.74
CA ILE A 14 6.42 8.82 6.48
C ILE A 14 6.93 7.82 5.43
N VAL A 15 7.63 6.77 5.86
CA VAL A 15 8.14 5.71 4.97
C VAL A 15 6.99 4.87 4.42
N GLY A 16 6.00 4.52 5.23
CA GLY A 16 4.86 3.72 4.80
C GLY A 16 3.97 4.43 3.79
N VAL A 17 3.61 5.68 4.09
CA VAL A 17 2.83 6.52 3.16
C VAL A 17 3.61 6.79 1.87
N SER A 18 4.91 7.09 1.96
CA SER A 18 5.76 7.27 0.78
C SER A 18 5.81 6.00 -0.07
N THR A 19 5.91 4.83 0.56
CA THR A 19 5.91 3.53 -0.13
C THR A 19 4.59 3.32 -0.87
N LEU A 20 3.45 3.51 -0.20
CA LEU A 20 2.14 3.36 -0.82
C LEU A 20 1.91 4.36 -1.96
N TYR A 21 2.34 5.62 -1.79
CA TYR A 21 2.28 6.64 -2.83
C TYR A 21 3.06 6.23 -4.09
N HIS A 22 4.30 5.76 -3.92
CA HIS A 22 5.13 5.36 -5.06
C HIS A 22 4.62 4.09 -5.75
N LEU A 23 4.03 3.15 -5.00
CA LEU A 23 3.34 1.99 -5.57
C LEU A 23 2.16 2.45 -6.45
N ALA A 24 1.29 3.31 -5.93
CA ALA A 24 0.16 3.85 -6.68
C ALA A 24 0.63 4.65 -7.92
N LYS A 25 1.68 5.45 -7.78
CA LYS A 25 2.29 6.20 -8.89
C LYS A 25 2.88 5.30 -9.97
N ALA A 26 3.38 4.12 -9.61
CA ALA A 26 3.87 3.10 -10.55
C ALA A 26 2.74 2.28 -11.20
N GLY A 27 1.47 2.57 -10.87
CA GLY A 27 0.29 1.90 -11.43
C GLY A 27 -0.20 0.71 -10.61
N GLU A 28 0.32 0.49 -9.40
CA GLU A 28 -0.22 -0.54 -8.53
C GLU A 28 -1.61 -0.12 -8.01
N THR A 29 -2.59 -0.99 -8.20
CA THR A 29 -3.98 -0.74 -7.73
C THR A 29 -4.40 -1.67 -6.60
N ASP A 30 -3.61 -2.72 -6.30
CA ASP A 30 -3.91 -3.72 -5.27
C ASP A 30 -2.87 -3.69 -4.14
N ALA A 31 -2.79 -2.54 -3.47
CA ALA A 31 -1.97 -2.32 -2.29
C ALA A 31 -2.80 -1.75 -1.15
N LEU A 32 -2.56 -2.27 0.06
CA LEU A 32 -3.22 -1.84 1.31
C LEU A 32 -2.16 -1.36 2.30
N LEU A 33 -2.44 -0.26 3.00
CA LEU A 33 -1.67 0.15 4.16
C LEU A 33 -2.45 -0.16 5.43
N LEU A 34 -1.76 -0.77 6.40
CA LEU A 34 -2.28 -1.03 7.74
C LEU A 34 -1.44 -0.25 8.75
N GLU A 35 -2.10 0.59 9.55
CA GLU A 35 -1.52 1.32 10.70
C GLU A 35 -1.88 0.60 12.00
#